data_AF-A0A524JWJ8-F1
#
_entry.id   AF-A0A524JWJ8-F1
#
_cell.length_a   1.000
_cell.length_b   1.000
_cell.length_c   1.000
_cell.angle_alpha   90.00
_cell.angle_beta   90.00
_cell.angle_gamma   90.00
#
_symmetry.space_group_name_H-M   'P 1'
#
loop_
_entity.id
_entity.type
_entity.pdbx_description
1 polymer ?
#
loop_
_entity_poly.entity_id
_entity_poly.type
_entity_poly.pdbx_seq_one_letter_code
_entity_poly.pdbx_strand_id
1 'polypeptide(L)'
;MMHMRLSCFGFIKDIDDIAAAGYDCAELHVREIMGFDDAGYKAALGKLRSCGIPADVFDNPIPLDSRVSDPSFDLGYYRDFLLKAADRTAEMGARYFVFGNGKARSLPTEGDIVGAAAKFDEFFTMLL
;
A
#
# COMPACT_ATOMS: atom_id res chain seq x y z
N MET A 1 23.80 -6.54 17.43
CA MET A 1 24.39 -5.81 16.29
C MET A 1 23.24 -5.50 15.34
N MET A 2 22.98 -4.24 14.99
CA MET A 2 21.95 -3.95 13.99
C MET A 2 22.50 -4.29 12.61
N HIS A 3 21.81 -5.14 11.86
CA HIS A 3 22.14 -5.44 10.46
C HIS A 3 21.14 -4.73 9.54
N MET A 4 21.57 -4.47 8.30
CA MET A 4 20.68 -3.98 7.25
C MET A 4 19.57 -5.02 7.02
N ARG A 5 18.31 -4.58 6.96
CA ARG A 5 17.18 -5.45 6.66
C ARG A 5 16.86 -5.41 5.17
N LEU A 6 16.64 -6.56 4.57
CA LEU A 6 16.30 -6.73 3.16
C LEU A 6 14.84 -7.18 3.01
N SER A 7 14.10 -6.53 2.12
CA SER A 7 12.75 -6.92 1.72
C SER A 7 12.70 -7.43 0.29
N CYS A 8 11.66 -8.22 -0.01
CA CYS A 8 11.33 -8.65 -1.37
C CYS A 8 9.85 -8.37 -1.65
N PHE A 9 9.56 -7.82 -2.83
CA PHE A 9 8.19 -7.62 -3.28
C PHE A 9 7.55 -8.95 -3.72
N GLY A 10 6.33 -9.20 -3.27
CA GLY A 10 5.53 -10.34 -3.71
C GLY A 10 4.07 -10.26 -3.25
N PHE A 11 3.41 -11.41 -3.30
CA PHE A 11 2.02 -11.61 -2.87
C PHE A 11 1.95 -12.62 -1.72
N ILE A 12 0.78 -12.79 -1.11
CA ILE A 12 0.58 -13.76 -0.01
C ILE A 12 0.99 -15.19 -0.40
N LYS A 13 0.85 -15.55 -1.68
CA LYS A 13 1.29 -16.86 -2.17
C LYS A 13 2.82 -17.04 -2.09
N ASP A 14 3.59 -15.95 -2.23
CA ASP A 14 5.05 -15.96 -2.39
C ASP A 14 5.81 -15.85 -1.05
N ILE A 15 5.13 -15.60 0.07
CA ILE A 15 5.78 -15.27 1.35
C ILE A 15 6.72 -16.37 1.87
N ASP A 16 6.36 -17.64 1.66
CA ASP A 16 7.18 -18.77 2.10
C ASP A 16 8.49 -18.83 1.30
N ASP A 17 8.44 -18.52 0.01
CA ASP A 17 9.61 -18.45 -0.87
C ASP A 17 10.49 -17.23 -0.51
N ILE A 18 9.88 -16.09 -0.18
CA ILE A 18 10.59 -14.90 0.30
C ILE A 18 11.35 -15.20 1.59
N ALA A 19 10.70 -15.86 2.57
CA ALA A 19 11.36 -16.25 3.81
C ALA A 19 12.47 -17.29 3.57
N ALA A 20 12.21 -18.30 2.73
CA ALA A 20 13.19 -19.32 2.39
C ALA A 20 14.42 -18.75 1.65
N ALA A 21 14.25 -17.67 0.89
CA ALA A 21 15.35 -16.94 0.25
C ALA A 21 16.20 -16.10 1.22
N GLY A 22 15.80 -15.98 2.49
CA GLY A 22 16.57 -15.30 3.54
C GLY A 22 16.31 -13.81 3.66
N TYR A 23 15.19 -13.30 3.14
CA TYR A 23 14.77 -11.92 3.38
C TYR A 23 14.27 -11.72 4.80
N ASP A 24 14.41 -10.49 5.32
CA ASP A 24 14.04 -10.13 6.69
C ASP A 24 12.57 -9.71 6.83
N CYS A 25 11.94 -9.35 5.71
CA CYS A 25 10.53 -9.00 5.61
C CYS A 25 10.03 -9.09 4.17
N ALA A 26 8.72 -9.13 4.01
CA ALA A 26 8.06 -9.00 2.73
C ALA A 26 7.65 -7.55 2.45
N GLU A 27 7.61 -7.20 1.17
CA GLU A 27 6.87 -6.07 0.65
C GLU A 27 5.66 -6.62 -0.13
N LEU A 28 4.44 -6.22 0.24
CA LEU A 28 3.21 -6.81 -0.33
C LEU A 28 2.32 -5.77 -1.00
N HIS A 29 1.47 -6.19 -1.93
CA HIS A 29 0.59 -5.27 -2.64
C HIS A 29 -0.70 -4.96 -1.85
N VAL A 30 -0.97 -3.67 -1.55
CA VAL A 30 -2.18 -3.23 -0.81
C VAL A 30 -3.48 -3.75 -1.43
N ARG A 31 -3.60 -3.74 -2.76
CA ARG A 31 -4.82 -4.18 -3.46
C ARG A 31 -5.12 -5.66 -3.25
N GLU A 32 -4.10 -6.51 -3.09
CA GLU A 32 -4.34 -7.92 -2.76
C GLU A 32 -5.04 -8.02 -1.39
N ILE A 33 -4.48 -7.35 -0.38
CA ILE A 33 -4.99 -7.39 1.00
C ILE A 33 -6.40 -6.81 1.09
N MET A 34 -6.67 -5.74 0.33
CA MET A 34 -7.98 -5.09 0.28
C MET A 34 -8.99 -5.83 -0.59
N GLY A 35 -8.52 -6.68 -1.51
CA GLY A 35 -9.37 -7.54 -2.34
C GLY A 35 -9.97 -8.72 -1.58
N PHE A 36 -9.41 -9.08 -0.42
CA PHE A 36 -9.98 -10.13 0.42
C PHE A 36 -11.21 -9.65 1.20
N ASP A 37 -12.17 -10.56 1.38
CA ASP A 37 -13.16 -10.44 2.44
C ASP A 37 -12.50 -10.65 3.82
N ASP A 38 -13.26 -10.56 4.91
CA ASP A 38 -12.69 -10.64 6.25
C ASP A 38 -12.11 -12.02 6.56
N ALA A 39 -12.74 -13.09 6.05
CA ALA A 39 -12.24 -14.46 6.21
C ALA A 39 -10.92 -14.68 5.44
N GLY A 40 -10.87 -14.25 4.18
CA GLY A 40 -9.68 -14.30 3.34
C GLY A 40 -8.53 -13.46 3.92
N TYR A 41 -8.83 -12.27 4.44
CA TYR A 41 -7.84 -11.44 5.12
C TYR A 41 -7.28 -12.13 6.36
N LYS A 42 -8.11 -12.71 7.22
CA LYS A 42 -7.63 -13.42 8.42
C LYS A 42 -6.83 -14.68 8.07
N ALA A 43 -7.17 -15.37 6.98
CA ALA A 43 -6.37 -16.47 6.46
C ALA A 43 -4.99 -15.99 5.96
N ALA A 44 -4.94 -14.90 5.19
CA ALA A 44 -3.69 -14.29 4.71
C ALA A 44 -2.79 -13.84 5.88
N LEU A 45 -3.37 -13.19 6.89
CA LEU A 45 -2.68 -12.81 8.12
C LEU A 45 -2.13 -14.03 8.87
N GLY A 46 -2.91 -15.11 8.96
CA GLY A 46 -2.47 -16.36 9.55
C GLY A 46 -1.28 -16.95 8.82
N LYS A 47 -1.32 -16.98 7.48
CA LYS A 47 -0.23 -17.48 6.63
C LYS A 47 1.05 -16.67 6.85
N LEU A 48 0.97 -15.34 6.84
CA LEU A 48 2.11 -14.47 7.11
C LEU A 48 2.72 -14.73 8.49
N ARG A 49 1.89 -14.85 9.52
CA ARG A 49 2.36 -15.14 10.88
C ARG A 49 3.05 -16.50 10.98
N SER A 50 2.58 -17.52 10.26
CA SER A 50 3.23 -18.83 10.24
C SER A 50 4.55 -18.85 9.47
N CYS A 51 4.72 -17.95 8.50
CA CYS A 51 5.94 -17.83 7.69
C CYS A 51 7.14 -17.30 8.49
N GLY A 52 6.90 -16.59 9.60
CA GLY A 52 7.96 -16.14 10.52
C GLY A 52 8.67 -14.84 10.14
N ILE A 53 8.25 -14.17 9.04
CA ILE A 53 8.70 -12.82 8.68
C ILE A 53 7.51 -11.84 8.63
N PRO A 54 7.70 -10.55 8.97
CA PRO A 54 6.64 -9.55 8.84
C PRO A 54 6.51 -9.06 7.39
N ALA A 55 5.41 -8.37 7.09
CA ALA A 55 5.28 -7.51 5.92
C ALA A 55 5.39 -6.06 6.37
N ASP A 56 6.59 -5.48 6.30
CA ASP A 56 6.84 -4.12 6.82
C ASP A 56 6.45 -3.03 5.82
N VAL A 57 6.41 -3.38 4.53
CA VAL A 57 6.20 -2.45 3.43
C VAL A 57 5.01 -2.92 2.62
N PHE A 58 4.14 -2.00 2.24
CA PHE A 58 3.08 -2.28 1.29
C PHE A 58 3.09 -1.31 0.12
N ASP A 59 3.03 -1.84 -1.10
CA ASP A 59 3.13 -1.07 -2.33
C ASP A 59 1.77 -0.87 -3.02
N ASN A 60 1.72 0.18 -3.84
CA ASN A 60 0.60 0.57 -4.69
C ASN A 60 -0.72 0.73 -3.92
N PRO A 61 -0.78 1.67 -2.96
CA PRO A 61 -1.98 1.92 -2.15
C PRO A 61 -3.16 2.49 -2.94
N ILE A 62 -2.93 3.03 -4.14
CA ILE A 62 -3.97 3.44 -5.09
C ILE A 62 -3.74 2.75 -6.46
N PRO A 63 -4.66 2.86 -7.44
CA PRO A 63 -4.42 2.39 -8.81
C PRO A 63 -3.22 3.09 -9.48
N LEU A 64 -2.51 2.39 -10.36
CA LEU A 64 -1.39 2.95 -11.13
C LEU A 64 -1.85 3.91 -12.26
N ASP A 65 -3.08 3.71 -12.74
CA ASP A 65 -3.73 4.46 -13.79
C ASP A 65 -4.56 5.65 -13.28
N SER A 66 -4.84 5.69 -11.98
CA SER A 66 -5.48 6.85 -11.33
C SER A 66 -4.54 8.05 -11.26
N ARG A 67 -5.12 9.25 -11.23
CA ARG A 67 -4.44 10.50 -10.91
C ARG A 67 -5.19 11.22 -9.82
N VAL A 68 -4.53 11.51 -8.71
CA VAL A 68 -5.16 12.20 -7.56
C VAL A 68 -5.70 13.57 -7.97
N SER A 69 -4.99 14.24 -8.87
CA SER A 69 -5.32 15.54 -9.44
C SER A 69 -6.53 15.53 -10.39
N ASP A 70 -6.96 14.37 -10.91
CA ASP A 70 -8.08 14.33 -11.85
C ASP A 70 -9.40 14.67 -11.14
N PRO A 71 -10.31 15.44 -11.76
CA PRO A 71 -11.60 15.78 -11.16
C PRO A 71 -12.42 14.56 -10.72
N SER A 72 -12.32 13.45 -11.46
CA SER A 72 -13.02 12.20 -11.17
C SER A 72 -12.43 11.37 -10.03
N PHE A 73 -11.25 11.74 -9.50
CA PHE A 73 -10.65 11.02 -8.38
C PHE A 73 -11.45 11.29 -7.10
N ASP A 74 -11.97 10.23 -6.48
CA ASP A 74 -12.81 10.34 -5.29
C ASP A 74 -11.98 10.31 -4.00
N LEU A 75 -11.73 11.49 -3.43
CA LEU A 75 -10.96 11.63 -2.19
C LEU A 75 -11.62 10.90 -1.01
N GLY A 76 -12.94 10.95 -0.90
CA GLY A 76 -13.68 10.33 0.21
C GLY A 76 -13.56 8.82 0.17
N TYR A 77 -13.78 8.23 -1.01
CA TYR A 77 -13.58 6.80 -1.22
C TYR A 77 -12.16 6.35 -0.85
N TYR A 78 -11.13 7.06 -1.36
CA TYR A 78 -9.75 6.66 -1.11
C TYR A 78 -9.32 6.90 0.34
N ARG A 79 -9.87 7.90 1.03
CA ARG A 79 -9.65 8.08 2.47
C ARG A 79 -10.10 6.84 3.24
N ASP A 80 -11.34 6.41 3.04
CA ASP A 80 -11.91 5.28 3.77
C ASP A 80 -11.24 3.96 3.37
N PHE A 81 -10.90 3.79 2.09
CA PHE A 81 -10.12 2.66 1.60
C PHE A 81 -8.73 2.59 2.28
N LEU A 82 -8.00 3.71 2.33
CA LEU A 82 -6.65 3.76 2.87
C LEU A 82 -6.62 3.61 4.39
N LEU A 83 -7.63 4.12 5.11
CA LEU A 83 -7.79 3.86 6.54
C LEU A 83 -7.98 2.37 6.81
N LYS A 84 -8.91 1.71 6.10
CA LYS A 84 -9.11 0.26 6.24
C LYS A 84 -7.87 -0.53 5.82
N ALA A 85 -7.16 -0.09 4.79
CA ALA A 85 -5.90 -0.69 4.36
C ALA A 85 -4.83 -0.56 5.46
N ALA A 86 -4.68 0.61 6.07
CA ALA A 86 -3.77 0.83 7.18
C ALA A 86 -4.08 -0.10 8.36
N ASP A 87 -5.34 -0.23 8.76
CA ASP A 87 -5.76 -1.15 9.83
C ASP A 87 -5.37 -2.60 9.53
N ARG A 88 -5.75 -3.10 8.34
CA ARG A 88 -5.47 -4.49 7.94
C ARG A 88 -3.97 -4.77 7.87
N THR A 89 -3.21 -3.86 7.28
CA THR A 89 -1.78 -4.04 7.04
C THR A 89 -0.94 -3.80 8.30
N ALA A 90 -1.41 -2.97 9.25
CA ALA A 90 -0.76 -2.81 10.55
C ALA A 90 -0.70 -4.13 11.34
N GLU A 91 -1.77 -4.93 11.33
CA GLU A 91 -1.76 -6.27 11.94
C GLU A 91 -0.76 -7.24 11.28
N MET A 92 -0.38 -6.98 10.03
CA MET A 92 0.58 -7.76 9.24
C MET A 92 2.04 -7.30 9.42
N GLY A 93 2.25 -6.18 10.13
CA GLY A 93 3.58 -5.64 10.41
C GLY A 93 3.89 -4.32 9.71
N ALA A 94 2.95 -3.74 8.95
CA ALA A 94 3.21 -2.54 8.16
C ALA A 94 3.86 -1.42 8.99
N ARG A 95 4.83 -0.77 8.35
CA ARG A 95 5.50 0.46 8.80
C ARG A 95 5.50 1.51 7.71
N TYR A 96 5.50 1.08 6.45
CA TYR A 96 5.60 1.96 5.30
C TYR A 96 4.61 1.57 4.21
N PHE A 97 3.97 2.57 3.62
CA PHE A 97 3.33 2.42 2.32
C PHE A 97 4.22 3.08 1.27
N VAL A 98 4.60 2.33 0.25
CA VAL A 98 5.34 2.88 -0.89
C VAL A 98 4.32 3.55 -1.80
N PHE A 99 4.41 4.87 -1.89
CA PHE A 99 3.61 5.65 -2.83
C PHE A 99 4.33 5.74 -4.18
N GLY A 100 4.56 4.57 -4.78
CA GLY A 100 5.32 4.36 -6.01
C GLY A 100 4.55 4.61 -7.31
N ASN A 101 3.28 5.03 -7.21
CA ASN A 101 2.28 5.03 -8.27
C ASN A 101 2.48 5.99 -9.47
N GLY A 102 3.71 6.41 -9.75
CA GLY A 102 4.06 7.17 -10.97
C GLY A 102 3.09 8.31 -11.28
N LYS A 103 2.29 8.11 -12.34
CA LYS A 103 1.28 9.06 -12.84
C LYS A 103 0.27 9.51 -11.79
N ALA A 104 0.04 8.73 -10.75
CA ALA A 104 -0.86 9.10 -9.67
C ALA A 104 -0.41 10.36 -8.91
N ARG A 105 0.89 10.67 -8.98
CA ARG A 105 1.50 11.88 -8.43
C ARG A 105 1.72 13.00 -9.44
N SER A 106 1.33 12.80 -10.69
CA SER A 106 1.52 13.80 -11.73
C SER A 106 0.44 14.87 -11.65
N LEU A 107 0.87 16.12 -11.72
CA LEU A 107 -0.01 17.25 -11.97
C LEU A 107 -0.23 17.40 -13.49
N PRO A 108 -1.39 17.93 -13.92
CA PRO A 108 -1.60 18.29 -15.31
C PRO A 108 -0.64 19.42 -15.72
N THR A 109 -0.28 19.47 -17.00
CA THR A 109 0.58 20.53 -17.57
C THR A 109 -0.22 21.70 -18.15
N GLU A 110 -1.54 21.56 -18.24
CA GLU A 110 -2.48 22.53 -18.78
C GLU A 110 -3.81 22.49 -18.01
N GLY A 111 -4.64 23.52 -18.17
CA GLY A 111 -5.91 23.65 -17.43
C GLY A 111 -5.72 24.19 -16.01
N ASP A 112 -6.55 23.72 -15.08
CA ASP A 112 -6.55 24.19 -13.69
C ASP A 112 -5.46 23.50 -12.84
N ILE A 113 -4.22 23.96 -13.01
CA ILE A 113 -3.05 23.43 -12.28
C ILE A 113 -3.15 23.74 -10.78
N VAL A 114 -3.71 24.90 -10.41
CA VAL A 114 -3.82 25.33 -9.01
C VAL A 114 -4.82 24.45 -8.26
N GLY A 115 -6.00 24.20 -8.84
CA GLY A 115 -6.98 23.29 -8.26
C GLY A 115 -6.48 21.85 -8.19
N ALA A 116 -5.76 21.38 -9.23
CA ALA A 116 -5.12 20.08 -9.23
C ALA A 116 -4.08 19.91 -8.11
N ALA A 117 -3.26 20.94 -7.86
CA ALA A 117 -2.29 20.95 -6.77
C ALA A 117 -2.98 20.98 -5.40
N ALA A 118 -4.01 21.80 -5.22
CA ALA A 118 -4.78 21.87 -3.98
C ALA A 118 -5.44 20.51 -3.63
N LYS A 119 -6.02 19.84 -4.63
CA LYS A 119 -6.60 18.49 -4.47
C LYS A 119 -5.53 17.45 -4.11
N PHE A 120 -4.34 17.57 -4.69
CA PHE A 120 -3.20 16.72 -4.36
C PHE A 120 -2.76 16.91 -2.91
N ASP A 121 -2.66 18.15 -2.44
CA ASP A 121 -2.32 18.47 -1.04
C ASP A 121 -3.40 17.98 -0.07
N GLU A 122 -4.68 18.09 -0.45
CA GLU A 122 -5.80 17.57 0.32
C GLU A 122 -5.70 16.05 0.51
N PHE A 123 -5.35 15.31 -0.54
CA PHE A 123 -5.15 13.86 -0.48
C PHE A 123 -4.07 13.43 0.51
N PHE A 124 -2.95 14.15 0.64
CA PHE A 124 -1.94 13.79 1.63
C PHE A 124 -2.30 14.28 3.03
N THR A 125 -2.92 15.45 3.13
CA THR A 125 -3.34 16.01 4.42
C THR A 125 -4.37 15.13 5.09
N MET A 126 -5.28 14.50 4.35
CA MET A 126 -6.27 13.57 4.91
C MET A 126 -5.66 12.25 5.43
N LEU A 127 -4.37 11.98 5.16
CA LEU A 127 -3.64 10.78 5.59
C LEU A 127 -2.73 11.01 6.81
N LEU A 128 -2.66 12.26 7.32
CA LEU A 128 -1.95 12.64 8.54
C LEU A 128 -2.89 12.58 9.76
#